data_AF-A0A957E0G1-F1
#
_entry.id   AF-A0A957E0G1-F1
#
_cell.length_a   1.000
_cell.length_b   1.000
_cell.length_c   1.000
_cell.angle_alpha   90.00
_cell.angle_beta   90.00
_cell.angle_gamma   90.00
#
_symmetry.space_group_name_H-M   'P 1'
#
loop_
_entity.id
_entity.type
_entity.pdbx_description
1 polymer ?
#
loop_
_entity_poly.entity_id
_entity_poly.type
_entity_poly.pdbx_seq_one_letter_code
_entity_poly.pdbx_strand_id
1 'polypeptide(L)'
;LGSDYPAYWLGDCNPDLINFYRHVQMFGGNFVDYCQSLFADGNQAETYYRRRSLFNSIDTPHDWDRAALFLYLNRHGYNGLCRYNRQGGYNVPFGRYKRPYFPQSELMQLYKKLGQVELCQMDFEELVGYAQPGDVVYFDPPYAPLAPNSFSDYASGGFSLPDQQRLARVLMST
;
A
#
# COMPACT_ATOMS: atom_id res chain seq x y z
N LEU A 1 9.57 -7.08 -9.19
CA LEU A 1 9.46 -8.38 -9.88
C LEU A 1 10.17 -8.27 -11.23
N GLY A 2 11.46 -8.58 -11.24
CA GLY A 2 12.35 -8.53 -12.42
C GLY A 2 13.23 -9.78 -12.52
N SER A 3 12.88 -10.82 -11.77
CA SER A 3 13.37 -12.18 -11.89
C SER A 3 12.30 -13.03 -12.60
N ASP A 4 12.63 -14.25 -13.02
CA ASP A 4 11.70 -15.20 -13.65
C ASP A 4 11.48 -16.40 -12.71
N TYR A 5 10.79 -16.19 -11.58
CA TYR A 5 10.35 -17.28 -10.69
C TYR A 5 8.96 -17.78 -11.12
N PRO A 6 8.66 -19.07 -10.94
CA PRO A 6 7.38 -19.65 -11.36
C PRO A 6 6.17 -19.17 -10.52
N ALA A 7 6.42 -18.64 -9.32
CA ALA A 7 5.41 -18.08 -8.43
C ALA A 7 6.03 -16.99 -7.55
N TYR A 8 5.18 -16.09 -7.06
CA TYR A 8 5.58 -15.02 -6.14
C TYR A 8 4.56 -14.88 -5.03
N TRP A 9 5.03 -14.57 -3.83
CA TRP A 9 4.20 -14.17 -2.71
C TRP A 9 4.59 -12.74 -2.33
N LEU A 10 3.60 -11.86 -2.18
CA LEU A 10 3.79 -10.47 -1.79
C LEU A 10 2.93 -10.18 -0.57
N GLY A 11 3.60 -9.88 0.54
CA GLY A 11 2.96 -9.52 1.80
C GLY A 11 3.08 -8.05 2.15
N ASP A 12 2.05 -7.50 2.77
CA ASP A 12 2.10 -6.22 3.48
C ASP A 12 1.09 -6.23 4.63
N CYS A 13 1.38 -5.50 5.71
CA CYS A 13 0.46 -5.37 6.84
C CYS A 13 -0.67 -4.36 6.57
N ASN A 14 -0.52 -3.49 5.57
CA ASN A 14 -1.51 -2.49 5.21
C ASN A 14 -2.67 -3.10 4.39
N PRO A 15 -3.88 -3.20 4.96
CA PRO A 15 -5.03 -3.81 4.27
C PRO A 15 -5.50 -3.00 3.07
N ASP A 16 -5.32 -1.67 3.06
CA ASP A 16 -5.73 -0.83 1.94
C ASP A 16 -4.83 -1.02 0.72
N LEU A 17 -3.52 -1.23 0.94
CA LEU A 17 -2.57 -1.53 -0.11
C LEU A 17 -2.87 -2.90 -0.75
N ILE A 18 -3.06 -3.93 0.07
CA ILE A 18 -3.39 -5.27 -0.42
C ILE A 18 -4.76 -5.27 -1.12
N ASN A 19 -5.74 -4.55 -0.58
CA ASN A 19 -7.04 -4.37 -1.24
C ASN A 19 -6.88 -3.75 -2.64
N PHE A 20 -6.10 -2.69 -2.74
CA PHE A 20 -5.81 -2.03 -4.01
C PHE A 20 -5.13 -2.98 -5.01
N TYR A 21 -4.10 -3.71 -4.60
CA TYR A 21 -3.42 -4.68 -5.47
C TYR A 21 -4.34 -5.81 -5.92
N ARG A 22 -5.20 -6.32 -5.03
CA ARG A 22 -6.19 -7.35 -5.39
C ARG A 22 -7.13 -6.87 -6.48
N HIS A 23 -7.63 -5.63 -6.37
CA HIS A 23 -8.50 -5.07 -7.40
C HIS A 23 -7.80 -4.87 -8.75
N VAL A 24 -6.55 -4.36 -8.72
CA VAL A 24 -5.73 -4.26 -9.94
C VAL A 24 -5.52 -5.65 -10.55
N GLN A 25 -5.16 -6.65 -9.74
CA GLN A 25 -4.91 -8.03 -10.17
C GLN A 25 -6.17 -8.70 -10.78
N MET A 26 -7.32 -8.56 -10.15
CA MET A 26 -8.54 -9.27 -10.55
C MET A 26 -9.26 -8.61 -11.73
N PHE A 27 -9.26 -7.27 -11.77
CA PHE A 27 -10.13 -6.53 -12.70
C PHE A 27 -9.38 -5.72 -13.75
N GLY A 28 -8.06 -5.58 -13.62
CA GLY A 28 -7.19 -4.97 -14.62
C GLY A 28 -7.73 -3.65 -15.16
N GLY A 29 -7.93 -3.57 -16.48
CA GLY A 29 -8.39 -2.36 -17.18
C GLY A 29 -9.67 -1.76 -16.60
N ASN A 30 -10.66 -2.57 -16.23
CA ASN A 30 -11.94 -2.07 -15.71
C ASN A 30 -11.76 -1.28 -14.40
N PHE A 31 -10.90 -1.76 -13.50
CA PHE A 31 -10.60 -1.06 -12.25
C PHE A 31 -9.71 0.17 -12.49
N VAL A 32 -8.78 0.10 -13.45
CA VAL A 32 -7.93 1.24 -13.84
C VAL A 32 -8.78 2.38 -14.41
N ASP A 33 -9.73 2.07 -15.30
CA ASP A 33 -10.63 3.08 -15.89
C ASP A 33 -11.52 3.70 -14.80
N TYR A 34 -12.00 2.90 -13.84
CA TYR A 34 -12.74 3.42 -12.69
C TYR A 34 -11.89 4.38 -11.85
N CYS A 35 -10.65 3.99 -11.52
CA CYS A 35 -9.71 4.86 -10.82
C CYS A 35 -9.45 6.16 -11.58
N GLN A 36 -9.33 6.10 -12.91
CA GLN A 36 -9.10 7.28 -13.75
C GLN A 36 -10.27 8.26 -13.68
N SER A 37 -11.51 7.75 -13.62
CA SER A 37 -12.70 8.60 -13.52
C SER A 37 -12.65 9.52 -12.30
N LEU A 38 -12.03 9.08 -11.20
CA LEU A 38 -11.85 9.90 -10.00
C LEU A 38 -10.94 11.11 -10.28
N PHE A 39 -10.03 11.06 -11.25
CA PHE A 39 -9.10 12.16 -11.55
C PHE A 39 -9.71 13.23 -12.48
N ALA A 40 -10.95 13.03 -12.95
CA ALA A 40 -11.59 13.91 -13.95
C ALA A 40 -12.06 15.26 -13.38
N ASP A 41 -12.46 15.32 -12.11
CA ASP A 41 -13.06 16.51 -11.47
C ASP A 41 -12.05 17.63 -11.14
N GLY A 42 -10.83 17.55 -11.68
CA GLY A 42 -9.72 18.44 -11.34
C GLY A 42 -9.18 18.20 -9.92
N ASN A 43 -8.48 19.20 -9.37
CA ASN A 43 -7.81 19.07 -8.08
C ASN A 43 -8.23 20.16 -7.07
N GLN A 44 -9.35 19.92 -6.37
CA GLN A 44 -9.92 20.85 -5.40
C GLN A 44 -9.86 20.30 -3.97
N ALA A 45 -9.55 21.17 -3.01
CA ALA A 45 -9.43 20.80 -1.61
C ALA A 45 -10.74 20.22 -1.04
N GLU A 46 -11.88 20.79 -1.41
CA GLU A 46 -13.20 20.32 -0.99
C GLU A 46 -13.47 18.87 -1.45
N THR A 47 -13.26 18.58 -2.74
CA THR A 47 -13.40 17.23 -3.30
C THR A 47 -12.45 16.24 -2.62
N TYR A 48 -11.20 16.66 -2.36
CA TYR A 48 -10.23 15.85 -1.62
C TYR A 48 -10.74 15.47 -0.24
N TYR A 49 -11.20 16.43 0.56
CA TYR A 49 -11.68 16.15 1.91
C TYR A 49 -12.98 15.34 1.92
N ARG A 50 -13.89 15.56 0.97
CA ARG A 50 -15.09 14.74 0.82
C ARG A 50 -14.74 13.28 0.57
N ARG A 51 -13.82 13.03 -0.37
CA ARG A 51 -13.35 11.67 -0.72
C ARG A 51 -12.55 11.03 0.41
N ARG A 52 -11.78 11.81 1.18
CA ARG A 52 -11.12 11.31 2.39
C ARG A 52 -12.11 10.90 3.47
N SER A 53 -13.18 11.68 3.67
CA SER A 53 -14.24 11.32 4.61
C SER A 53 -14.97 10.05 4.17
N LEU A 54 -15.28 9.92 2.87
CA LEU A 54 -15.87 8.69 2.32
C LEU A 54 -14.96 7.47 2.50
N PHE A 55 -13.67 7.61 2.19
CA PHE A 55 -12.68 6.55 2.43
C PHE A 55 -12.71 6.10 3.89
N ASN A 56 -12.71 7.04 4.84
CA ASN A 56 -12.74 6.73 6.27
C ASN A 56 -14.08 6.18 6.78
N SER A 57 -15.17 6.28 6.01
CA SER A 57 -16.48 5.72 6.40
C SER A 57 -16.74 4.32 5.85
N ILE A 58 -15.88 3.83 4.95
CA ILE A 58 -16.03 2.49 4.36
C ILE A 58 -15.25 1.50 5.22
N ASP A 59 -15.96 0.65 5.95
CA ASP A 59 -15.38 -0.40 6.81
C ASP A 59 -15.42 -1.80 6.17
N THR A 60 -16.03 -1.92 4.98
CA THR A 60 -16.16 -3.20 4.29
C THR A 60 -14.80 -3.68 3.78
N PRO A 61 -14.35 -4.90 4.15
CA PRO A 61 -13.13 -5.49 3.61
C PRO A 61 -13.24 -5.66 2.09
N HIS A 62 -12.12 -5.44 1.40
CA HIS A 62 -12.04 -5.58 -0.05
C HIS A 62 -13.04 -4.73 -0.83
N ASP A 63 -13.37 -3.54 -0.30
CA ASP A 63 -14.28 -2.63 -0.97
C ASP A 63 -13.63 -1.96 -2.19
N TRP A 64 -14.41 -1.89 -3.28
CA TRP A 64 -14.02 -1.35 -4.58
C TRP A 64 -13.73 0.14 -4.53
N ASP A 65 -14.61 0.91 -3.89
CA ASP A 65 -14.47 2.36 -3.78
C ASP A 65 -13.32 2.72 -2.86
N ARG A 66 -13.18 2.01 -1.74
CA ARG A 66 -12.05 2.18 -0.83
C ARG A 66 -10.71 1.96 -1.55
N ALA A 67 -10.61 0.91 -2.37
CA ALA A 67 -9.41 0.64 -3.17
C ALA A 67 -9.10 1.77 -4.17
N ALA A 68 -10.11 2.27 -4.89
CA ALA A 68 -9.91 3.37 -5.85
C ALA A 68 -9.58 4.70 -5.17
N LEU A 69 -10.24 4.97 -4.04
CA LEU A 69 -9.99 6.15 -3.20
C LEU A 69 -8.60 6.13 -2.58
N PHE A 70 -8.05 4.96 -2.25
CA PHE A 70 -6.67 4.82 -1.78
C PHE A 70 -5.65 5.42 -2.77
N LEU A 71 -5.75 5.05 -4.05
CA LEU A 71 -4.92 5.62 -5.12
C LEU A 71 -5.17 7.13 -5.29
N TYR A 72 -6.43 7.56 -5.28
CA TYR A 72 -6.79 8.97 -5.41
C TYR A 72 -6.14 9.80 -4.28
N LEU A 73 -6.32 9.38 -3.03
CA LEU A 73 -5.79 10.07 -1.85
C LEU A 73 -4.26 10.09 -1.87
N ASN A 74 -3.61 9.00 -2.30
CA ASN A 74 -2.16 8.99 -2.47
C ASN A 74 -1.69 10.03 -3.50
N ARG A 75 -2.35 10.13 -4.66
CA ARG A 75 -1.92 11.07 -5.72
C ARG A 75 -2.29 12.53 -5.45
N HIS A 76 -3.31 12.79 -4.63
CA HIS A 76 -3.82 14.14 -4.33
C HIS A 76 -3.40 14.66 -2.96
N GLY A 77 -2.98 13.77 -2.05
CA GLY A 77 -2.54 14.07 -0.70
C GLY A 77 -1.09 14.53 -0.64
N TYR A 78 -0.74 15.22 0.45
CA TYR A 78 0.59 15.80 0.65
C TYR A 78 1.70 14.75 0.54
N ASN A 79 2.65 15.00 -0.37
CA ASN A 79 3.86 14.21 -0.63
C ASN A 79 3.63 12.72 -0.91
N GLY A 80 2.44 12.32 -1.37
CA GLY A 80 2.13 10.91 -1.60
C GLY A 80 2.18 10.07 -0.33
N LEU A 81 2.01 10.69 0.84
CA LEU A 81 2.04 9.97 2.12
C LEU A 81 0.86 9.00 2.23
N CYS A 82 1.09 7.91 2.96
CA CYS A 82 0.05 7.01 3.43
C CYS A 82 0.12 7.01 4.95
N ARG A 83 -0.81 7.71 5.61
CA ARG A 83 -0.79 7.90 7.07
C ARG A 83 -2.19 7.82 7.65
N TYR A 84 -2.28 7.09 8.75
CA TYR A 84 -3.49 6.89 9.52
C TYR A 84 -3.32 7.46 10.93
N ASN A 85 -4.41 7.87 11.56
CA ASN A 85 -4.42 8.22 12.97
C ASN A 85 -4.53 6.94 13.82
N ARG A 86 -4.48 7.09 15.16
CA ARG A 86 -4.60 5.96 16.11
C ARG A 86 -5.96 5.22 16.05
N GLN A 87 -6.96 5.81 15.43
CA GLN A 87 -8.29 5.21 15.23
C GLN A 87 -8.40 4.51 13.85
N GLY A 88 -7.30 4.42 13.08
CA GLY A 88 -7.29 3.80 11.76
C GLY A 88 -7.79 4.70 10.61
N GLY A 89 -8.12 5.96 10.90
CA GLY A 89 -8.59 6.91 9.88
C GLY A 89 -7.44 7.57 9.11
N TYR A 90 -7.49 7.54 7.78
CA TYR A 90 -6.55 8.23 6.91
C TYR A 90 -6.57 9.75 7.16
N ASN A 91 -5.40 10.34 7.42
CA ASN A 91 -5.29 11.71 7.94
C ASN A 91 -4.30 12.60 7.18
N VAL A 92 -3.90 12.24 5.96
CA VAL A 92 -3.00 13.06 5.13
C VAL A 92 -3.75 14.31 4.64
N PRO A 93 -3.15 15.52 4.73
CA PRO A 93 -3.77 16.75 4.22
C PRO A 93 -3.68 16.86 2.70
N PHE A 94 -4.44 17.80 2.12
CA PHE A 94 -4.45 18.06 0.68
C PHE A 94 -3.09 18.54 0.16
N GLY A 95 -2.59 17.96 -0.94
CA GLY A 95 -1.23 18.19 -1.47
C GLY A 95 -1.07 19.41 -2.39
N ARG A 96 -2.17 20.05 -2.84
CA ARG A 96 -2.16 21.27 -3.68
C ARG A 96 -1.37 21.16 -5.00
N TYR A 97 -1.28 19.98 -5.58
CA TYR A 97 -0.67 19.79 -6.91
C TYR A 97 -1.45 20.52 -8.01
N LYS A 98 -0.78 21.07 -9.03
CA LYS A 98 -1.49 21.72 -10.15
C LYS A 98 -2.33 20.73 -10.96
N ARG A 99 -1.78 19.55 -11.22
CA ARG A 99 -2.44 18.45 -11.94
C ARG A 99 -1.86 17.12 -11.46
N PRO A 100 -2.55 16.39 -10.57
CA PRO A 100 -2.14 15.05 -10.17
C PRO A 100 -2.00 14.12 -11.38
N TYR A 101 -0.89 13.39 -11.44
CA TYR A 101 -0.64 12.41 -12.49
C TYR A 101 -1.44 11.12 -12.22
N PHE A 102 -2.17 10.64 -13.24
CA PHE A 102 -2.82 9.35 -13.20
C PHE A 102 -1.90 8.27 -13.80
N PRO A 103 -1.47 7.25 -13.04
CA PRO A 103 -0.43 6.31 -13.45
C PRO A 103 -0.95 5.14 -14.31
N GLN A 104 -1.61 5.43 -15.43
CA GLN A 104 -2.29 4.39 -16.23
C GLN A 104 -1.33 3.31 -16.74
N SER A 105 -0.20 3.70 -17.33
CA SER A 105 0.79 2.75 -17.85
C SER A 105 1.35 1.83 -16.77
N GLU A 106 1.63 2.40 -15.60
CA GLU A 106 2.20 1.72 -14.45
C GLU A 106 1.18 0.75 -13.85
N LEU A 107 -0.10 1.11 -13.78
CA LEU A 107 -1.16 0.20 -13.34
C LEU A 107 -1.37 -0.97 -14.30
N MET A 108 -1.31 -0.72 -15.61
CA MET A 108 -1.39 -1.81 -16.59
C MET A 108 -0.17 -2.72 -16.56
N GLN A 109 1.02 -2.19 -16.27
CA GLN A 109 2.22 -3.00 -16.02
C GLN A 109 2.11 -3.78 -14.70
N LEU A 110 1.56 -3.17 -13.65
CA LEU A 110 1.33 -3.80 -12.37
C LEU A 110 0.34 -4.97 -12.52
N TYR A 111 -0.78 -4.77 -13.21
CA TYR A 111 -1.73 -5.83 -13.53
C TYR A 111 -1.06 -7.05 -14.18
N LYS A 112 -0.23 -6.82 -15.22
CA LYS A 112 0.52 -7.90 -15.89
C LYS A 112 1.45 -8.64 -14.93
N LYS A 113 2.10 -7.93 -14.01
CA LYS A 113 3.03 -8.52 -13.04
C LYS A 113 2.34 -9.25 -11.90
N LEU A 114 1.15 -8.78 -11.49
CA LEU A 114 0.41 -9.37 -10.38
C LEU A 114 -0.28 -10.69 -10.76
N GLY A 115 -0.46 -11.02 -12.05
CA GLY A 115 -1.20 -12.21 -12.47
C GLY A 115 -0.74 -13.56 -11.88
N GLN A 116 0.50 -13.65 -11.39
CA GLN A 116 1.08 -14.86 -10.77
C GLN A 116 1.54 -14.63 -9.32
N VAL A 117 1.04 -13.56 -8.68
CA VAL A 117 1.43 -13.16 -7.33
C VAL A 117 0.33 -13.52 -6.33
N GLU A 118 0.65 -14.30 -5.31
CA GLU A 118 -0.22 -14.46 -4.14
C GLU A 118 -0.11 -13.21 -3.25
N LEU A 119 -1.24 -12.56 -2.97
CA LEU A 119 -1.31 -11.30 -2.23
C LEU A 119 -1.75 -11.54 -0.79
N CYS A 120 -0.82 -11.40 0.14
CA CYS A 120 -1.00 -11.72 1.55
C CYS A 120 -1.14 -10.44 2.40
N GLN A 121 -2.21 -10.32 3.17
CA GLN A 121 -2.34 -9.28 4.20
C GLN A 121 -2.05 -9.91 5.56
N MET A 122 -0.80 -9.86 6.00
CA MET A 122 -0.34 -10.51 7.24
C MET A 122 0.98 -9.91 7.73
N ASP A 123 1.37 -10.26 8.96
CA ASP A 123 2.69 -9.93 9.50
C ASP A 123 3.80 -10.71 8.78
N PHE A 124 5.00 -10.14 8.73
CA PHE A 124 6.13 -10.74 8.03
C PHE A 124 6.56 -12.09 8.63
N GLU A 125 6.39 -12.28 9.94
CA GLU A 125 6.74 -13.51 10.66
C GLU A 125 5.75 -14.65 10.35
N GLU A 126 4.50 -14.31 10.05
CA GLU A 126 3.51 -15.29 9.58
C GLU A 126 3.80 -15.68 8.12
N LEU A 127 4.08 -14.69 7.26
CA LEU A 127 4.34 -14.93 5.84
C LEU A 127 5.56 -15.81 5.58
N VAL A 128 6.66 -15.55 6.28
CA VAL A 128 7.90 -16.34 6.12
C VAL A 128 7.70 -17.79 6.54
N GLY A 129 6.74 -18.09 7.42
CA GLY A 129 6.40 -19.46 7.81
C GLY A 129 5.88 -20.33 6.66
N TYR A 130 5.45 -19.73 5.56
CA TYR A 130 5.07 -20.44 4.34
C TYR A 130 6.24 -20.78 3.41
N ALA A 131 7.41 -20.13 3.59
CA ALA A 131 8.58 -20.35 2.76
C ALA A 131 9.11 -21.78 2.88
N GLN A 132 9.55 -22.35 1.77
CA GLN A 132 10.11 -23.70 1.66
C GLN A 132 11.60 -23.67 1.33
N PRO A 133 12.35 -24.76 1.61
CA PRO A 133 13.74 -24.86 1.18
C PRO A 133 13.88 -24.64 -0.33
N GLY A 134 14.70 -23.65 -0.71
CA GLY A 134 14.92 -23.24 -2.11
C GLY A 134 14.20 -21.95 -2.51
N ASP A 135 13.27 -21.45 -1.69
CA ASP A 135 12.66 -20.14 -1.91
C ASP A 135 13.66 -19.00 -1.63
N VAL A 136 13.45 -17.86 -2.29
CA VAL A 136 14.19 -16.63 -2.04
C VAL A 136 13.27 -15.64 -1.32
N VAL A 137 13.63 -15.29 -0.09
CA VAL A 137 12.87 -14.35 0.73
C VAL A 137 13.57 -13.00 0.76
N TYR A 138 12.82 -11.93 0.51
CA TYR A 138 13.29 -10.55 0.57
C TYR A 138 12.42 -9.73 1.52
N PHE A 139 13.05 -9.03 2.47
CA PHE A 139 12.39 -8.12 3.39
C PHE A 139 12.88 -6.69 3.17
N ASP A 140 11.95 -5.75 3.04
CA ASP A 140 12.21 -4.30 3.00
C ASP A 140 11.42 -3.61 4.12
N PRO A 141 11.84 -3.78 5.40
CA PRO A 141 11.11 -3.22 6.53
C PRO A 141 11.24 -1.69 6.56
N PRO A 142 10.32 -0.97 7.23
CA PRO A 142 10.51 0.45 7.52
C PRO A 142 11.87 0.70 8.19
N TYR A 143 12.63 1.67 7.68
CA TYR A 143 13.99 1.91 8.16
C TYR A 143 14.04 2.30 9.63
N ALA A 144 15.06 1.79 10.33
CA ALA A 144 15.35 2.20 11.70
C ALA A 144 15.67 3.71 11.75
N PRO A 145 15.25 4.43 12.80
CA PRO A 145 15.53 5.84 12.93
C PRO A 145 17.05 6.08 12.96
N LEU A 146 17.52 7.06 12.17
CA LEU A 146 18.93 7.42 12.04
C LEU A 146 19.51 8.01 13.34
N ALA A 147 18.66 8.54 14.22
CA ALA A 147 19.03 8.97 15.56
C ALA A 147 17.95 8.56 16.58
N PRO A 148 18.28 8.33 17.86
CA PRO A 148 17.31 7.94 18.89
C PRO A 148 16.09 8.86 19.00
N ASN A 149 16.25 10.13 18.60
CA ASN A 149 15.22 11.18 18.66
C ASN A 149 14.77 11.66 17.26
N SER A 150 15.18 11.01 16.17
CA SER A 150 14.67 11.38 14.84
C SER A 150 13.25 10.85 14.68
N PHE A 151 12.27 11.70 14.97
CA PHE A 151 10.88 11.49 14.54
C PHE A 151 10.83 11.47 13.01
N SER A 152 10.96 10.29 12.42
CA SER A 152 10.41 10.06 11.09
C SER A 152 8.97 9.60 11.30
N ASP A 153 8.00 10.38 10.83
CA ASP A 153 6.56 10.05 10.94
C ASP A 153 6.23 8.67 10.35
N TYR A 154 7.13 8.07 9.56
CA TYR A 154 7.06 6.69 9.09
C TYR A 154 7.12 5.65 10.23
N ALA A 155 7.87 5.91 11.30
CA ALA A 155 7.98 5.01 12.45
C ALA A 155 6.80 5.12 13.44
N SER A 156 5.99 6.18 13.33
CA SER A 156 4.90 6.45 14.28
C SER A 156 3.70 5.48 14.17
N GLY A 157 3.70 4.61 13.15
CA GLY A 157 2.55 3.79 12.77
C GLY A 157 2.68 2.27 12.90
N GLY A 158 3.84 1.69 13.25
CA GLY A 158 3.80 0.24 13.58
C GLY A 158 5.07 -0.60 13.56
N PHE A 159 6.20 -0.15 13.01
CA PHE A 159 7.42 -0.98 12.99
C PHE A 159 8.46 -0.44 13.98
N SER A 160 8.48 -1.04 15.16
CA SER A 160 9.29 -0.62 16.30
C SER A 160 10.69 -1.25 16.28
N LEU A 161 11.58 -0.79 17.18
CA LEU A 161 12.88 -1.44 17.38
C LEU A 161 12.72 -2.93 17.79
N PRO A 162 11.78 -3.31 18.68
CA PRO A 162 11.41 -4.71 18.88
C PRO A 162 11.04 -5.48 17.60
N ASP A 163 10.37 -4.85 16.63
CA ASP A 163 10.03 -5.50 15.36
C ASP A 163 11.25 -5.71 14.47
N GLN A 164 12.20 -4.76 14.47
CA GLN A 164 13.53 -4.96 13.85
C GLN A 164 14.25 -6.17 14.46
N GLN A 165 14.16 -6.34 15.79
CA GLN A 165 14.75 -7.50 16.48
C GLN A 165 13.99 -8.81 16.19
N ARG A 166 12.66 -8.76 15.99
CA ARG A 166 11.87 -9.91 15.53
C ARG A 166 12.30 -10.33 14.13
N LEU A 167 12.43 -9.38 13.21
CA LEU A 167 12.88 -9.63 11.84
C LEU A 167 14.29 -10.21 11.79
N ALA A 168 15.23 -9.67 12.58
CA ALA A 168 16.58 -10.23 12.66
C ALA A 168 16.58 -11.69 13.14
N ARG A 169 15.69 -12.05 14.09
CA ARG A 169 15.55 -13.44 14.56
C ARG A 169 15.00 -14.36 13.47
N VAL A 170 13.98 -13.92 12.74
CA VAL A 170 13.44 -14.65 11.58
C VAL A 170 14.55 -14.96 10.56
N LEU A 171 15.35 -13.95 10.20
CA LEU A 171 16.44 -14.09 9.24
C LEU A 171 17.56 -15.03 9.69
N MET A 172 17.81 -15.15 11.00
CA MET A 172 18.80 -16.09 11.53
C MET A 172 18.28 -17.54 11.64
N SER A 173 16.96 -17.73 11.53
CA SER A 173 16.29 -19.02 11.67
C SER A 173 15.82 -19.62 10.35
N THR A 174 15.91 -18.85 9.26
CA THR A 174 15.58 -19.25 7.88
C THR A 174 16.86 -19.71 7.18
#